data_AF-A0AAJ2NX92-F1
#
_entry.id   AF-A0AAJ2NX92-F1
#
_cell.length_a   1.000
_cell.length_b   1.000
_cell.length_c   1.000
_cell.angle_alpha   90.00
_cell.angle_beta   90.00
_cell.angle_gamma   90.00
#
_symmetry.space_group_name_H-M   'P 1'
#
loop_
_entity.id
_entity.type
_entity.pdbx_description
1 polymer ?
#
loop_
_entity_poly.entity_id
_entity_poly.type
_entity_poly.pdbx_seq_one_letter_code
_entity_poly.pdbx_strand_id
1 'polypeptide(L)'
;MTNNILDELQWRGLIAQSTDLDALRAHLDEGAVSLYCGFDPTGPSLHAGHLIPLLTLRRFQLAGHRPIVLAGGATGMIGDPRDVGERVMNTSDTVAEWTERIAGQLERFVDLTEGPAGARVVNNMQWTGHMTVIEFLRDVGKHFSLNTMLGRDTVKRRLEGEGISFTEFSYMLLQANDFLQLRRNMGCTLQLGGSDQWGNIVGGVDLNRRVDGEPVHAMTVPLVTSSDGKKFGKSTGGGSLWLDPAMTSPYTWYQYFLNTADADVVRYLRWFSFLGREEIDELEELTREKPHMRAAQKRLAEEMTTLVHGVAATESVQAAAQALFGRGELTGLDEATLAASLEDAGAVEIAHGEPATIVDLLVASGLCDSKGAARRAIGEGGAYVNNERVSDPEWTPTAPDLLHGSWLVLRRGKKNFAGVRIA
;
A
#
# COMPACT_ATOMS: atom_id res chain seq x y z
N MET A 1 -1.31 -23.36 -24.32
CA MET A 1 -1.25 -22.00 -24.89
C MET A 1 -0.66 -21.12 -23.81
N THR A 2 0.53 -20.56 -24.04
CA THR A 2 1.09 -19.53 -23.16
C THR A 2 0.14 -18.34 -23.21
N ASN A 3 -0.69 -18.14 -22.19
CA ASN A 3 -1.57 -16.99 -22.11
C ASN A 3 -0.70 -15.73 -22.14
N ASN A 4 -0.96 -14.83 -23.09
CA ASN A 4 -0.30 -13.54 -23.15
C ASN A 4 -0.62 -12.79 -21.84
N ILE A 5 0.36 -12.06 -21.28
CA ILE A 5 0.18 -11.32 -20.03
C ILE A 5 -1.04 -10.38 -20.06
N LEU A 6 -1.39 -9.83 -21.23
CA LEU A 6 -2.58 -9.01 -21.40
C LEU A 6 -3.88 -9.76 -21.12
N ASP A 7 -3.98 -11.05 -21.46
CA ASP A 7 -5.17 -11.87 -21.18
C ASP A 7 -5.36 -12.05 -19.67
N GLU A 8 -4.26 -12.17 -18.93
CA GLU A 8 -4.28 -12.28 -17.48
C GLU A 8 -4.66 -10.95 -16.82
N LEU A 9 -4.07 -9.84 -17.27
CA LEU A 9 -4.40 -8.51 -16.77
C LEU A 9 -5.84 -8.11 -17.10
N GLN A 10 -6.35 -8.49 -18.27
CA GLN A 10 -7.73 -8.23 -18.66
C GLN A 10 -8.72 -9.03 -17.81
N TRP A 11 -8.46 -10.31 -17.55
CA TRP A 11 -9.30 -11.12 -16.67
C TRP A 11 -9.31 -10.58 -15.22
N ARG A 12 -8.15 -10.13 -14.72
CA ARG A 12 -8.06 -9.48 -13.41
C ARG A 12 -8.73 -8.11 -13.38
N GLY A 13 -9.00 -7.50 -14.54
CA GLY A 13 -9.52 -6.14 -14.64
C GLY A 13 -8.49 -5.08 -14.27
N LEU A 14 -7.21 -5.32 -14.58
CA LEU A 14 -6.08 -4.44 -14.27
C LEU A 14 -5.70 -3.48 -15.42
N ILE A 15 -6.42 -3.52 -16.55
CA ILE A 15 -6.23 -2.57 -17.66
C ILE A 15 -7.32 -1.50 -17.57
N ALA A 16 -6.96 -0.29 -17.14
CA ALA A 16 -7.86 0.86 -17.11
C ALA A 16 -7.87 1.59 -18.45
N GLN A 17 -6.69 1.97 -18.94
CA GLN A 17 -6.49 2.55 -20.26
C GLN A 17 -5.22 1.97 -20.87
N SER A 18 -5.13 1.99 -22.19
CA SER A 18 -3.95 1.60 -22.93
C SER A 18 -3.85 2.42 -24.20
N THR A 19 -2.66 2.57 -24.75
CA THR A 19 -2.49 2.78 -26.20
C THR A 19 -3.15 1.62 -26.96
N ASP A 20 -3.08 1.61 -28.29
CA ASP A 20 -3.62 0.52 -29.12
C ASP A 20 -3.25 -0.87 -28.52
N LEU A 21 -4.28 -1.60 -28.11
CA LEU A 21 -4.14 -2.84 -27.35
C LEU A 21 -3.69 -3.99 -28.25
N ASP A 22 -4.10 -3.98 -29.52
CA ASP A 22 -3.69 -5.00 -30.50
C ASP A 22 -2.22 -4.78 -30.88
N ALA A 23 -1.79 -3.54 -31.05
CA ALA A 23 -0.38 -3.20 -31.26
C ALA A 23 0.49 -3.57 -30.05
N LEU A 24 0.02 -3.29 -28.83
CA LEU A 24 0.72 -3.70 -27.61
C LEU A 24 0.80 -5.23 -27.48
N ARG A 25 -0.27 -5.95 -27.83
CA ARG A 25 -0.26 -7.42 -27.84
C ARG A 25 0.80 -7.96 -28.80
N ALA A 26 0.81 -7.47 -30.04
CA ALA A 26 1.81 -7.85 -31.03
C ALA A 26 3.24 -7.58 -30.54
N HIS A 27 3.49 -6.40 -29.95
CA HIS A 27 4.79 -6.03 -29.38
C HIS A 27 5.23 -6.97 -28.24
N LEU A 28 4.30 -7.40 -27.38
CA LEU A 28 4.59 -8.35 -26.30
C LEU A 28 4.80 -9.78 -26.80
N ASP A 29 4.20 -10.16 -27.93
CA ASP A 29 4.37 -11.47 -28.56
C ASP A 29 5.72 -11.61 -29.31
N GLU A 30 6.36 -10.49 -29.68
CA GLU A 30 7.68 -10.48 -30.32
C GLU A 30 8.81 -10.91 -29.37
N GLY A 31 8.62 -10.76 -28.05
CA GLY A 31 9.57 -11.25 -27.05
C GLY A 31 9.57 -10.46 -25.74
N ALA A 32 10.65 -10.60 -24.98
CA ALA A 32 10.82 -9.88 -23.72
C ALA A 32 10.96 -8.37 -23.96
N VAL A 33 10.08 -7.58 -23.33
CA VAL A 33 10.08 -6.12 -23.41
C VAL A 33 10.59 -5.53 -22.11
N SER A 34 11.18 -4.34 -22.17
CA SER A 34 11.44 -3.55 -20.97
C SER A 34 10.29 -2.58 -20.73
N LEU A 35 9.79 -2.56 -19.50
CA LEU A 35 8.69 -1.70 -19.09
C LEU A 35 9.03 -0.98 -17.79
N TYR A 36 8.44 0.19 -17.53
CA TYR A 36 8.70 0.92 -16.30
C TYR A 36 7.46 1.48 -15.61
N CYS A 37 7.57 1.72 -14.31
CA CYS A 37 6.65 2.56 -13.55
C CYS A 37 7.45 3.53 -12.68
N GLY A 38 7.02 4.79 -12.63
CA GLY A 38 7.61 5.84 -11.80
C GLY A 38 6.98 5.92 -10.42
N PHE A 39 7.80 6.19 -9.41
CA PHE A 39 7.38 6.40 -8.01
C PHE A 39 8.10 7.61 -7.44
N ASP A 40 7.35 8.66 -7.16
CA ASP A 40 7.88 9.87 -6.53
C ASP A 40 7.99 9.69 -5.00
N PRO A 41 9.13 10.05 -4.38
CA PRO A 41 9.30 10.04 -2.94
C PRO A 41 8.47 11.16 -2.30
N THR A 42 7.22 10.86 -1.96
CA THR A 42 6.28 11.80 -1.30
C THR A 42 6.20 11.63 0.21
N GLY A 43 6.87 10.61 0.73
CA GLY A 43 7.01 10.33 2.15
C GLY A 43 8.15 9.33 2.38
N PRO A 44 8.46 9.02 3.66
CA PRO A 44 9.60 8.17 4.03
C PRO A 44 9.44 6.68 3.68
N SER A 45 8.25 6.27 3.22
CA SER A 45 7.90 4.89 2.89
C SER A 45 6.87 4.87 1.76
N LEU A 46 6.79 3.77 1.03
CA LEU A 46 5.61 3.47 0.21
C LEU A 46 4.41 3.16 1.12
N HIS A 47 3.22 3.34 0.57
CA HIS A 47 1.94 2.93 1.16
C HIS A 47 1.12 2.08 0.19
N ALA A 48 0.03 1.48 0.67
CA ALA A 48 -0.83 0.54 -0.05
C ALA A 48 -1.31 1.04 -1.44
N GLY A 49 -1.48 2.35 -1.63
CA GLY A 49 -1.80 2.94 -2.95
C GLY A 49 -0.79 2.65 -4.07
N HIS A 50 0.47 2.32 -3.75
CA HIS A 50 1.50 1.98 -4.75
C HIS A 50 1.51 0.50 -5.14
N LEU A 51 0.75 -0.34 -4.44
CA LEU A 51 0.81 -1.79 -4.61
C LEU A 51 0.36 -2.24 -6.00
N ILE A 52 -0.71 -1.67 -6.56
CA ILE A 52 -1.23 -2.14 -7.87
C ILE A 52 -0.19 -1.95 -8.99
N PRO A 53 0.42 -0.77 -9.17
CA PRO A 53 1.50 -0.63 -10.16
C PRO A 53 2.69 -1.57 -9.90
N LEU A 54 3.13 -1.73 -8.64
CA LEU A 54 4.26 -2.60 -8.28
C LEU A 54 3.98 -4.07 -8.57
N LEU A 55 2.82 -4.55 -8.16
CA LEU A 55 2.37 -5.91 -8.41
C LEU A 55 2.18 -6.16 -9.91
N THR A 56 1.74 -5.16 -10.65
CA THR A 56 1.62 -5.27 -12.11
C THR A 56 3.00 -5.41 -12.75
N LEU A 57 4.01 -4.62 -12.33
CA LEU A 57 5.40 -4.83 -12.75
C LEU A 57 5.89 -6.26 -12.45
N ARG A 58 5.57 -6.78 -11.26
CA ARG A 58 5.89 -8.17 -10.89
C ARG A 58 5.20 -9.19 -11.79
N ARG A 59 3.94 -8.98 -12.18
CA ARG A 59 3.23 -9.86 -13.13
C ARG A 59 3.91 -9.89 -14.50
N PHE A 60 4.33 -8.72 -15.01
CA PHE A 60 5.13 -8.67 -16.24
C PHE A 60 6.47 -9.39 -16.08
N GLN A 61 7.11 -9.27 -14.92
CA GLN A 61 8.37 -9.98 -14.64
C GLN A 61 8.19 -11.50 -14.65
N LEU A 62 7.14 -12.00 -14.00
CA LEU A 62 6.79 -13.42 -13.99
C LEU A 62 6.43 -13.95 -15.39
N ALA A 63 5.95 -13.07 -16.28
CA ALA A 63 5.74 -13.37 -17.70
C ALA A 63 7.01 -13.27 -18.56
N GLY A 64 8.18 -12.99 -17.97
CA GLY A 64 9.47 -12.96 -18.65
C GLY A 64 9.89 -11.60 -19.20
N HIS A 65 9.15 -10.53 -18.91
CA HIS A 65 9.51 -9.17 -19.29
C HIS A 65 10.39 -8.50 -18.22
N ARG A 66 11.04 -7.38 -18.55
CA ARG A 66 12.01 -6.72 -17.68
C ARG A 66 11.44 -5.45 -17.04
N PRO A 67 11.03 -5.48 -15.76
CA PRO A 67 10.52 -4.29 -15.10
C PRO A 67 11.65 -3.33 -14.72
N ILE A 68 11.37 -2.04 -14.85
CA ILE A 68 12.21 -0.93 -14.41
C ILE A 68 11.39 -0.14 -13.40
N VAL A 69 11.90 -0.04 -12.18
CA VAL A 69 11.32 0.80 -11.14
C VAL A 69 12.06 2.13 -11.15
N LEU A 70 11.37 3.20 -11.52
CA LEU A 70 11.96 4.53 -11.58
C LEU A 70 11.65 5.29 -10.29
N ALA A 71 12.67 5.53 -9.47
CA ALA A 71 12.61 6.46 -8.37
C ALA A 71 12.65 7.90 -8.91
N GLY A 72 11.62 8.67 -8.57
CA GLY A 72 11.45 10.05 -8.98
C GLY A 72 12.27 11.05 -8.17
N GLY A 73 13.59 10.90 -8.11
CA GLY A 73 14.44 11.81 -7.34
C GLY A 73 14.34 13.27 -7.80
N ALA A 74 14.27 13.52 -9.11
CA ALA A 74 14.10 14.86 -9.68
C ALA A 74 12.63 15.29 -9.72
N THR A 75 11.72 14.40 -10.17
CA THR A 75 10.28 14.67 -10.22
C THR A 75 9.69 14.93 -8.84
N GLY A 76 10.16 14.25 -7.80
CA GLY A 76 9.78 14.47 -6.41
C GLY A 76 10.20 15.83 -5.83
N MET A 77 11.23 16.48 -6.38
CA MET A 77 11.60 17.85 -6.01
C MET A 77 10.67 18.91 -6.64
N ILE A 78 9.94 18.55 -7.68
CA ILE A 78 9.02 19.42 -8.41
C ILE A 78 7.58 19.19 -7.95
N GLY A 79 7.17 17.92 -7.89
CA GLY A 79 5.85 17.46 -7.46
C GLY A 79 4.81 17.44 -8.57
N ASP A 80 4.16 16.28 -8.76
CA ASP A 80 3.04 16.13 -9.68
C ASP A 80 1.84 17.00 -9.24
N PRO A 81 1.32 17.91 -10.08
CA PRO A 81 0.23 18.80 -9.74
C PRO A 81 -0.99 18.05 -9.19
N ARG A 82 -1.49 18.50 -8.04
CA ARG A 82 -2.74 18.00 -7.46
C ARG A 82 -3.91 18.87 -7.88
N ASP A 83 -5.11 18.29 -7.85
CA ASP A 83 -6.37 19.00 -8.11
C ASP A 83 -6.59 20.21 -7.18
N VAL A 84 -6.01 20.18 -5.97
CA VAL A 84 -6.14 21.24 -4.95
C VAL A 84 -4.80 21.48 -4.28
N GLY A 85 -4.40 22.74 -4.18
CA GLY A 85 -3.21 23.21 -3.47
C GLY A 85 -1.89 22.80 -4.10
N GLU A 86 -0.93 23.72 -4.06
CA GLU A 86 0.45 23.44 -4.47
C GLU A 86 1.11 22.42 -3.51
N ARG A 87 2.02 21.60 -4.02
CA ARG A 87 2.82 20.72 -3.17
C ARG A 87 3.85 21.52 -2.38
N VAL A 88 4.03 21.14 -1.12
CA VAL A 88 5.17 21.61 -0.33
C VAL A 88 6.41 20.88 -0.81
N MET A 89 7.42 21.64 -1.23
CA MET A 89 8.70 21.08 -1.68
C MET A 89 9.51 20.59 -0.50
N ASN A 90 10.02 19.36 -0.60
CA ASN A 90 10.96 18.80 0.37
C ASN A 90 12.39 19.24 0.03
N THR A 91 13.28 19.23 1.02
CA THR A 91 14.71 19.48 0.79
C THR A 91 15.34 18.34 -0.02
N SER A 92 16.44 18.64 -0.72
CA SER A 92 17.22 17.63 -1.46
C SER A 92 17.63 16.46 -0.57
N ASP A 93 18.04 16.74 0.66
CA ASP A 93 18.54 15.74 1.60
C ASP A 93 17.41 14.79 2.03
N THR A 94 16.22 15.33 2.31
CA THR A 94 15.02 14.52 2.61
C THR A 94 14.62 13.64 1.43
N VAL A 95 14.64 14.19 0.21
CA VAL A 95 14.31 13.42 -1.00
C VAL A 95 15.32 12.30 -1.25
N ALA A 96 16.60 12.55 -1.01
CA ALA A 96 17.65 11.54 -1.14
C ALA A 96 17.47 10.41 -0.10
N GLU A 97 17.23 10.75 1.16
CA GLU A 97 16.98 9.78 2.23
C GLU A 97 15.75 8.90 1.93
N TRP A 98 14.64 9.52 1.51
CA TRP A 98 13.42 8.77 1.18
C TRP A 98 13.61 7.87 -0.04
N THR A 99 14.41 8.32 -1.02
CA THR A 99 14.70 7.52 -2.22
C THR A 99 15.43 6.23 -1.84
N GLU A 100 16.42 6.29 -0.94
CA GLU A 100 17.15 5.12 -0.47
C GLU A 100 16.23 4.14 0.30
N ARG A 101 15.38 4.66 1.20
CA ARG A 101 14.40 3.83 1.93
C ARG A 101 13.40 3.16 1.00
N ILE A 102 12.87 3.89 0.04
CA ILE A 102 11.92 3.35 -0.95
C ILE A 102 12.59 2.30 -1.81
N ALA A 103 13.85 2.49 -2.23
CA ALA A 103 14.60 1.50 -3.00
C ALA A 103 14.61 0.13 -2.30
N GLY A 104 14.93 0.07 -1.00
CA GLY A 104 14.92 -1.18 -0.23
C GLY A 104 13.52 -1.83 -0.10
N GLN A 105 12.45 -1.05 -0.13
CA GLN A 105 11.07 -1.59 -0.14
C GLN A 105 10.71 -2.17 -1.51
N LEU A 106 11.19 -1.55 -2.59
CA LEU A 106 10.93 -1.98 -3.96
C LEU A 106 11.53 -3.36 -4.29
N GLU A 107 12.70 -3.69 -3.72
CA GLU A 107 13.36 -4.99 -3.92
C GLU A 107 12.50 -6.18 -3.46
N ARG A 108 11.49 -5.94 -2.61
CA ARG A 108 10.54 -6.99 -2.18
C ARG A 108 9.52 -7.35 -3.26
N PHE A 109 9.23 -6.42 -4.17
CA PHE A 109 8.20 -6.58 -5.20
C PHE A 109 8.76 -7.04 -6.53
N VAL A 110 10.06 -6.90 -6.77
CA VAL A 110 10.71 -7.27 -8.03
C VAL A 110 11.98 -8.07 -7.78
N ASP A 111 12.26 -9.04 -8.64
CA ASP A 111 13.48 -9.84 -8.56
C ASP A 111 14.63 -9.12 -9.28
N LEU A 112 15.69 -8.79 -8.55
CA LEU A 112 16.86 -8.06 -9.05
C LEU A 112 17.96 -8.97 -9.61
N THR A 113 17.75 -10.29 -9.61
CA THR A 113 18.73 -11.27 -10.10
C THR A 113 19.12 -10.97 -11.55
N GLU A 114 20.41 -11.09 -11.87
CA GLU A 114 20.89 -10.85 -13.22
C GLU A 114 20.24 -11.81 -14.24
N GLY A 115 19.74 -11.25 -15.34
CA GLY A 115 19.13 -12.02 -16.41
C GLY A 115 18.25 -11.16 -17.32
N PRO A 116 17.66 -11.75 -18.37
CA PRO A 116 16.80 -11.02 -19.30
C PRO A 116 15.60 -10.34 -18.65
N ALA A 117 15.03 -10.95 -17.60
CA ALA A 117 13.91 -10.42 -16.81
C ALA A 117 14.32 -9.77 -15.48
N GLY A 118 15.63 -9.64 -15.22
CA GLY A 118 16.16 -9.04 -14.00
C GLY A 118 15.75 -7.58 -13.87
N ALA A 119 15.05 -7.23 -12.79
CA ALA A 119 14.52 -5.90 -12.59
C ALA A 119 15.64 -4.86 -12.41
N ARG A 120 15.35 -3.61 -12.76
CA ARG A 120 16.27 -2.48 -12.56
C ARG A 120 15.61 -1.40 -11.72
N VAL A 121 16.28 -0.97 -10.67
CA VAL A 121 15.90 0.25 -9.93
C VAL A 121 16.80 1.38 -10.44
N VAL A 122 16.19 2.46 -10.93
CA VAL A 122 16.91 3.62 -11.48
C VAL A 122 16.34 4.91 -10.91
N ASN A 123 17.10 6.00 -10.98
CA ASN A 123 16.69 7.30 -10.46
C ASN A 123 16.78 8.36 -11.57
N ASN A 124 15.71 9.12 -11.82
CA ASN A 124 15.70 10.15 -12.87
C ASN A 124 16.63 11.34 -12.60
N MET A 125 17.18 11.45 -11.40
CA MET A 125 18.26 12.39 -11.09
C MET A 125 19.52 12.11 -11.93
N GLN A 126 19.74 10.87 -12.39
CA GLN A 126 20.90 10.48 -13.19
C GLN A 126 21.00 11.22 -14.53
N TRP A 127 19.87 11.66 -15.09
CA TRP A 127 19.86 12.49 -16.31
C TRP A 127 19.38 13.90 -16.04
N THR A 128 18.41 14.09 -15.15
CA THR A 128 17.86 15.42 -14.87
C THR A 128 18.83 16.30 -14.10
N GLY A 129 19.60 15.73 -13.16
CA GLY A 129 20.54 16.50 -12.33
C GLY A 129 21.73 17.08 -13.10
N HIS A 130 22.01 16.56 -14.29
CA HIS A 130 23.09 17.04 -15.17
C HIS A 130 22.57 17.83 -16.37
N MET A 131 21.25 17.95 -16.55
CA MET A 131 20.64 18.67 -17.66
C MET A 131 20.65 20.17 -17.39
N THR A 132 21.25 20.95 -18.28
CA THR A 132 21.18 22.40 -18.18
C THR A 132 19.76 22.88 -18.50
N VAL A 133 19.38 24.03 -17.94
CA VAL A 133 18.06 24.64 -18.25
C VAL A 133 17.88 24.91 -19.75
N ILE A 134 18.96 25.22 -20.47
CA ILE A 134 18.92 25.46 -21.91
C ILE A 134 18.62 24.15 -22.66
N GLU A 135 19.28 23.06 -22.32
CA GLU A 135 18.99 21.74 -22.89
C GLU A 135 17.57 21.31 -22.58
N PHE A 136 17.09 21.50 -21.35
CA PHE A 136 15.71 21.17 -20.99
C PHE A 136 14.70 21.94 -21.86
N LEU A 137 14.83 23.26 -21.96
CA LEU A 137 13.90 24.08 -22.74
C LEU A 137 13.97 23.79 -24.24
N ARG A 138 15.18 23.60 -24.78
CA ARG A 138 15.42 23.42 -26.22
C ARG A 138 15.14 21.99 -26.69
N ASP A 139 15.55 20.98 -25.94
CA ASP A 139 15.56 19.60 -26.41
C ASP A 139 14.33 18.82 -25.91
N VAL A 140 13.72 19.26 -24.80
CA VAL A 140 12.43 18.73 -24.30
C VAL A 140 11.31 19.74 -24.53
N GLY A 141 11.44 20.95 -23.98
CA GLY A 141 10.37 21.95 -23.92
C GLY A 141 9.76 22.34 -25.27
N LYS A 142 10.57 22.45 -26.34
CA LYS A 142 10.08 22.80 -27.69
C LYS A 142 9.01 21.85 -28.23
N HIS A 143 8.95 20.62 -27.71
CA HIS A 143 8.00 19.60 -28.17
C HIS A 143 6.63 19.70 -27.49
N PHE A 144 6.47 20.58 -26.50
CA PHE A 144 5.24 20.75 -25.73
C PHE A 144 4.55 22.07 -26.09
N SER A 145 3.31 21.97 -26.58
CA SER A 145 2.48 23.16 -26.84
C SER A 145 1.82 23.62 -25.55
N LEU A 146 2.00 24.91 -25.22
CA LEU A 146 1.30 25.52 -24.09
C LEU A 146 -0.23 25.32 -24.18
N ASN A 147 -0.81 25.46 -25.37
CA ASN A 147 -2.26 25.27 -25.55
C ASN A 147 -2.70 23.85 -25.17
N THR A 148 -1.92 22.84 -25.53
CA THR A 148 -2.21 21.44 -25.16
C THR A 148 -2.04 21.21 -23.66
N MET A 149 -0.99 21.77 -23.05
CA MET A 149 -0.73 21.62 -21.63
C MET A 149 -1.81 22.29 -20.77
N LEU A 150 -2.22 23.52 -21.13
CA LEU A 150 -3.28 24.27 -20.45
C LEU A 150 -4.66 23.63 -20.60
N GLY A 151 -4.87 22.85 -21.68
CA GLY A 151 -6.12 22.14 -21.94
C GLY A 151 -6.34 20.89 -21.09
N ARG A 152 -5.34 20.45 -20.28
CA ARG A 152 -5.50 19.30 -19.39
C ARG A 152 -6.42 19.63 -18.21
N ASP A 153 -7.34 18.74 -17.87
CA ASP A 153 -8.38 18.99 -16.86
C ASP A 153 -7.82 19.43 -15.49
N THR A 154 -6.78 18.76 -14.98
CA THR A 154 -6.13 19.11 -13.71
C THR A 154 -5.55 20.53 -13.74
N VAL A 155 -4.85 20.88 -14.81
CA VAL A 155 -4.25 22.19 -15.00
C VAL A 155 -5.33 23.27 -15.15
N LYS A 156 -6.34 23.00 -15.98
CA LYS A 156 -7.47 23.90 -16.21
C LYS A 156 -8.20 24.23 -14.91
N ARG A 157 -8.52 23.21 -14.11
CA ARG A 157 -9.17 23.39 -12.80
C ARG A 157 -8.33 24.23 -11.84
N ARG A 158 -7.02 24.00 -11.80
CA ARG A 158 -6.09 24.79 -10.97
C ARG A 158 -6.01 26.24 -11.44
N LEU A 159 -5.97 26.49 -12.76
CA LEU A 159 -5.94 27.84 -13.33
C LEU A 159 -7.23 28.63 -13.10
N GLU A 160 -8.38 27.96 -13.02
CA GLU A 160 -9.66 28.58 -12.65
C GLU A 160 -9.75 28.94 -11.16
N GLY A 161 -8.87 28.36 -10.32
CA GLY A 161 -8.82 28.56 -8.88
C GLY A 161 -7.55 29.27 -8.40
N GLU A 162 -6.75 28.57 -7.59
CA GLU A 162 -5.55 29.12 -6.91
C GLU A 162 -4.35 29.37 -7.83
N GLY A 163 -4.40 28.89 -9.07
CA GLY A 163 -3.29 28.91 -10.01
C GLY A 163 -2.37 27.68 -9.88
N ILE A 164 -1.38 27.63 -10.79
CA ILE A 164 -0.34 26.60 -10.83
C ILE A 164 1.00 27.29 -11.12
N SER A 165 2.04 26.94 -10.38
CA SER A 165 3.37 27.50 -10.61
C SER A 165 4.00 26.94 -11.89
N PHE A 166 4.97 27.66 -12.45
CA PHE A 166 5.78 27.15 -13.56
C PHE A 166 6.48 25.84 -13.19
N THR A 167 6.87 25.69 -11.93
CA THR A 167 7.51 24.49 -11.39
C THR A 167 6.60 23.28 -11.50
N GLU A 168 5.42 23.29 -10.87
CA GLU A 168 4.44 22.18 -10.98
C GLU A 168 4.01 21.96 -12.44
N PHE A 169 3.82 23.03 -13.21
CA PHE A 169 3.44 22.94 -14.63
C PHE A 169 4.51 22.25 -15.50
N SER A 170 5.79 22.36 -15.13
CA SER A 170 6.91 21.71 -15.83
C SER A 170 7.08 20.22 -15.52
N TYR A 171 6.41 19.71 -14.47
CA TYR A 171 6.51 18.30 -14.05
C TYR A 171 6.28 17.32 -15.21
N MET A 172 5.24 17.55 -16.02
CA MET A 172 4.87 16.66 -17.12
C MET A 172 5.96 16.55 -18.20
N LEU A 173 6.80 17.58 -18.38
CA LEU A 173 7.94 17.54 -19.30
C LEU A 173 9.02 16.59 -18.77
N LEU A 174 9.27 16.62 -17.45
CA LEU A 174 10.26 15.77 -16.81
C LEU A 174 9.86 14.30 -16.90
N GLN A 175 8.62 13.96 -16.54
CA GLN A 175 8.13 12.57 -16.64
C GLN A 175 8.12 12.08 -18.10
N ALA A 176 7.80 12.94 -19.07
CA ALA A 176 7.89 12.58 -20.48
C ALA A 176 9.34 12.31 -20.92
N ASN A 177 10.28 13.14 -20.46
CA ASN A 177 11.71 12.95 -20.72
C ASN A 177 12.23 11.66 -20.05
N ASP A 178 11.70 11.25 -18.90
CA ASP A 178 12.07 9.98 -18.27
C ASP A 178 11.80 8.79 -19.20
N PHE A 179 10.66 8.76 -19.89
CA PHE A 179 10.37 7.70 -20.86
C PHE A 179 11.37 7.73 -22.03
N LEU A 180 11.69 8.92 -22.53
CA LEU A 180 12.67 9.09 -23.60
C LEU A 180 14.06 8.56 -23.19
N GLN A 181 14.52 8.92 -22.00
CA GLN A 181 15.83 8.49 -21.47
C GLN A 181 15.85 6.97 -21.21
N LEU A 182 14.80 6.43 -20.60
CA LEU A 182 14.71 4.97 -20.35
C LEU A 182 14.66 4.16 -21.64
N ARG A 183 14.01 4.67 -22.70
CA ARG A 183 14.04 4.01 -24.00
C ARG A 183 15.44 4.04 -24.61
N ARG A 184 16.11 5.19 -24.62
CA ARG A 184 17.47 5.34 -25.16
C ARG A 184 18.51 4.51 -24.42
N ASN A 185 18.44 4.48 -23.09
CA ASN A 185 19.47 3.87 -22.25
C ASN A 185 19.20 2.39 -21.93
N MET A 186 17.93 1.96 -21.96
CA MET A 186 17.53 0.63 -21.48
C MET A 186 16.53 -0.08 -22.39
N GLY A 187 16.22 0.46 -23.58
CA GLY A 187 15.26 -0.15 -24.50
C GLY A 187 13.85 -0.27 -23.92
N CYS A 188 13.47 0.61 -22.99
CA CYS A 188 12.13 0.64 -22.41
C CYS A 188 11.08 1.07 -23.44
N THR A 189 10.07 0.23 -23.67
CA THR A 189 9.04 0.45 -24.71
C THR A 189 7.62 0.49 -24.15
N LEU A 190 7.43 0.29 -22.85
CA LEU A 190 6.12 0.35 -22.19
C LEU A 190 6.21 1.12 -20.87
N GLN A 191 5.32 2.09 -20.65
CA GLN A 191 5.14 2.75 -19.36
C GLN A 191 3.83 2.31 -18.71
N LEU A 192 3.93 1.96 -17.42
CA LEU A 192 2.82 1.70 -16.52
C LEU A 192 2.62 2.84 -15.54
N GLY A 193 1.39 3.03 -15.07
CA GLY A 193 1.07 3.90 -13.95
C GLY A 193 -0.39 3.80 -13.53
N GLY A 194 -0.78 4.50 -12.47
CA GLY A 194 -2.19 4.64 -12.09
C GLY A 194 -3.01 5.36 -13.16
N SER A 195 -4.33 5.17 -13.19
CA SER A 195 -5.19 5.82 -14.18
C SER A 195 -5.19 7.35 -14.11
N ASP A 196 -4.84 7.91 -12.96
CA ASP A 196 -4.59 9.34 -12.76
C ASP A 196 -3.35 9.86 -13.52
N GLN A 197 -2.41 8.98 -13.88
CA GLN A 197 -1.16 9.33 -14.57
C GLN A 197 -1.26 9.31 -16.10
N TRP A 198 -2.43 8.96 -16.66
CA TRP A 198 -2.62 8.78 -18.11
C TRP A 198 -2.09 9.96 -18.94
N GLY A 199 -2.43 11.19 -18.54
CA GLY A 199 -1.98 12.39 -19.24
C GLY A 199 -0.46 12.48 -19.31
N ASN A 200 0.25 12.31 -18.19
CA ASN A 200 1.71 12.40 -18.15
C ASN A 200 2.36 11.27 -18.96
N ILE A 201 1.83 10.04 -18.86
CA ILE A 201 2.33 8.88 -19.59
C ILE A 201 2.23 9.10 -21.12
N VAL A 202 1.09 9.58 -21.62
CA VAL A 202 0.91 9.87 -23.06
C VAL A 202 1.86 10.98 -23.52
N GLY A 203 2.21 11.92 -22.65
CA GLY A 203 3.24 12.92 -22.94
C GLY A 203 4.60 12.30 -23.26
N GLY A 204 4.99 11.23 -22.56
CA GLY A 204 6.21 10.47 -22.85
C GLY A 204 6.14 9.67 -24.15
N VAL A 205 4.96 9.12 -24.47
CA VAL A 205 4.72 8.44 -25.77
C VAL A 205 4.89 9.44 -26.92
N ASP A 206 4.26 10.59 -26.83
CA ASP A 206 4.35 11.64 -27.85
C ASP A 206 5.77 12.20 -27.97
N LEU A 207 6.50 12.36 -26.86
CA LEU A 207 7.87 12.85 -26.90
C LEU A 207 8.80 11.89 -27.63
N ASN A 208 8.72 10.58 -27.37
CA ASN A 208 9.51 9.57 -28.09
C ASN A 208 9.29 9.65 -29.60
N ARG A 209 8.02 9.73 -30.02
CA ARG A 209 7.65 9.86 -31.44
C ARG A 209 8.14 11.16 -32.07
N ARG A 210 8.09 12.29 -31.35
CA ARG A 210 8.50 13.60 -31.87
C ARG A 210 10.03 13.78 -31.95
N VAL A 211 10.76 13.20 -31.01
CA VAL A 211 12.22 13.38 -30.90
C VAL A 211 12.95 12.38 -31.77
N ASP A 212 12.60 11.10 -31.69
CA ASP A 212 13.34 10.02 -32.37
C ASP A 212 12.49 9.24 -33.39
N GLY A 213 11.19 9.51 -33.51
CA GLY A 213 10.31 8.76 -34.42
C GLY A 213 9.91 7.37 -33.91
N GLU A 214 10.29 7.02 -32.68
CA GLU A 214 10.10 5.68 -32.11
C GLU A 214 8.70 5.49 -31.51
N PRO A 215 7.96 4.42 -31.89
CA PRO A 215 6.71 4.06 -31.23
C PRO A 215 7.00 3.39 -29.87
N VAL A 216 6.25 3.79 -28.86
CA VAL A 216 6.26 3.17 -27.53
C VAL A 216 4.83 3.09 -27.00
N HIS A 217 4.60 2.23 -26.01
CA HIS A 217 3.29 1.91 -25.48
C HIS A 217 3.06 2.47 -24.09
N ALA A 218 1.79 2.62 -23.74
CA ALA A 218 1.35 3.03 -22.41
C ALA A 218 0.19 2.17 -21.96
N MET A 219 0.14 1.85 -20.67
CA MET A 219 -0.99 1.20 -20.03
C MET A 219 -1.15 1.74 -18.61
N THR A 220 -2.39 1.98 -18.19
CA THR A 220 -2.69 2.33 -16.80
C THR A 220 -3.47 1.24 -16.10
N VAL A 221 -3.25 1.17 -14.79
CA VAL A 221 -3.99 0.30 -13.87
C VAL A 221 -5.11 1.09 -13.19
N PRO A 222 -6.22 0.46 -12.79
CA PRO A 222 -7.33 1.16 -12.15
C PRO A 222 -6.92 1.76 -10.80
N LEU A 223 -7.47 2.93 -10.49
CA LEU A 223 -7.46 3.45 -9.11
C LEU A 223 -8.35 2.57 -8.23
N VAL A 224 -7.84 2.25 -7.03
CA VAL A 224 -8.55 1.38 -6.10
C VAL A 224 -9.56 2.20 -5.29
N THR A 225 -10.84 1.92 -5.52
CA THR A 225 -11.96 2.45 -4.74
C THR A 225 -12.76 1.28 -4.18
N SER A 226 -13.17 1.38 -2.92
CA SER A 226 -14.10 0.43 -2.31
C SER A 226 -15.51 0.63 -2.87
N SER A 227 -16.37 -0.37 -2.75
CA SER A 227 -17.76 -0.29 -3.20
C SER A 227 -18.57 0.80 -2.51
N ASP A 228 -18.15 1.24 -1.32
CA ASP A 228 -18.75 2.36 -0.57
C ASP A 228 -18.18 3.74 -0.95
N GLY A 229 -17.32 3.81 -1.98
CA GLY A 229 -16.77 5.05 -2.52
C GLY A 229 -15.59 5.63 -1.75
N LYS A 230 -15.09 4.94 -0.72
CA LYS A 230 -13.88 5.38 0.02
C LYS A 230 -12.61 5.11 -0.80
N LYS A 231 -11.62 5.98 -0.57
CA LYS A 231 -10.27 5.78 -1.12
C LYS A 231 -9.59 4.62 -0.39
N PHE A 232 -9.03 3.70 -1.16
CA PHE A 232 -8.24 2.59 -0.63
C PHE A 232 -6.93 3.06 0.01
N GLY A 233 -6.40 2.28 0.95
CA GLY A 233 -5.12 2.54 1.60
C GLY A 233 -5.16 3.61 2.69
N LYS A 234 -6.35 3.93 3.20
CA LYS A 234 -6.54 4.79 4.38
C LYS A 234 -6.92 3.96 5.59
N SER A 235 -6.18 4.11 6.69
CA SER A 235 -6.50 3.48 7.97
C SER A 235 -7.76 4.10 8.58
N THR A 236 -8.35 3.42 9.57
CA THR A 236 -9.52 3.90 10.34
C THR A 236 -9.27 5.27 11.01
N GLY A 237 -8.01 5.62 11.29
CA GLY A 237 -7.59 6.94 11.79
C GLY A 237 -7.31 8.01 10.71
N GLY A 238 -7.56 7.73 9.43
CA GLY A 238 -7.35 8.67 8.31
C GLY A 238 -5.92 8.76 7.77
N GLY A 239 -4.97 8.05 8.40
CA GLY A 239 -3.58 7.93 7.96
C GLY A 239 -3.44 7.03 6.73
N SER A 240 -2.30 7.11 6.04
CA SER A 240 -1.96 6.16 4.97
C SER A 240 -1.57 4.81 5.58
N LEU A 241 -1.89 3.71 4.88
CA LEU A 241 -1.44 2.37 5.25
C LEU A 241 -0.03 2.13 4.68
N TRP A 242 1.00 2.32 5.51
CA TRP A 242 2.39 2.27 5.09
C TRP A 242 2.90 0.83 4.97
N LEU A 243 3.90 0.61 4.12
CA LEU A 243 4.59 -0.69 4.02
C LEU A 243 5.65 -0.88 5.12
N ASP A 244 6.15 0.22 5.68
CA ASP A 244 7.12 0.20 6.77
C ASP A 244 6.44 -0.27 8.08
N PRO A 245 6.91 -1.39 8.70
CA PRO A 245 6.32 -1.92 9.92
C PRO A 245 6.40 -0.97 11.13
N ALA A 246 7.31 0.00 11.13
CA ALA A 246 7.41 1.01 12.18
C ALA A 246 6.36 2.14 12.03
N MET A 247 5.79 2.30 10.84
CA MET A 247 4.76 3.30 10.55
C MET A 247 3.35 2.69 10.50
N THR A 248 3.24 1.43 10.12
CA THR A 248 2.00 0.65 10.16
C THR A 248 2.38 -0.75 10.58
N SER A 249 1.95 -1.15 11.79
CA SER A 249 2.30 -2.46 12.32
C SER A 249 1.79 -3.58 11.39
N PRO A 250 2.48 -4.73 11.31
CA PRO A 250 1.99 -5.90 10.58
C PRO A 250 0.58 -6.34 11.05
N TYR A 251 0.25 -6.12 12.32
CA TYR A 251 -1.10 -6.38 12.84
C TYR A 251 -2.15 -5.46 12.23
N THR A 252 -1.95 -4.14 12.28
CA THR A 252 -2.86 -3.16 11.65
C THR A 252 -2.96 -3.38 10.15
N TRP A 253 -1.85 -3.73 9.48
CA TRP A 253 -1.83 -4.12 8.07
C TRP A 253 -2.74 -5.33 7.80
N TYR A 254 -2.56 -6.41 8.56
CA TYR A 254 -3.39 -7.61 8.43
C TYR A 254 -4.87 -7.33 8.71
N GLN A 255 -5.18 -6.58 9.78
CA GLN A 255 -6.54 -6.21 10.14
C GLN A 255 -7.21 -5.36 9.06
N TYR A 256 -6.47 -4.46 8.40
CA TYR A 256 -7.00 -3.67 7.29
C TYR A 256 -7.56 -4.56 6.18
N PHE A 257 -6.77 -5.54 5.70
CA PHE A 257 -7.21 -6.46 4.66
C PHE A 257 -8.25 -7.46 5.16
N LEU A 258 -8.13 -7.93 6.41
CA LEU A 258 -9.14 -8.80 7.02
C LEU A 258 -10.51 -8.13 7.09
N ASN A 259 -10.54 -6.79 7.22
CA ASN A 259 -11.76 -6.00 7.31
C ASN A 259 -12.31 -5.54 5.95
N THR A 260 -11.77 -6.05 4.84
CA THR A 260 -12.33 -5.82 3.50
C THR A 260 -13.78 -6.31 3.41
N ALA A 261 -14.64 -5.50 2.79
CA ALA A 261 -16.05 -5.84 2.57
C ALA A 261 -16.20 -7.03 1.61
N ASP A 262 -17.25 -7.82 1.79
CA ASP A 262 -17.56 -8.97 0.90
C ASP A 262 -17.68 -8.54 -0.56
N ALA A 263 -18.21 -7.33 -0.82
CA ALA A 263 -18.35 -6.77 -2.16
C ALA A 263 -17.01 -6.44 -2.85
N ASP A 264 -15.94 -6.27 -2.08
CA ASP A 264 -14.63 -5.83 -2.58
C ASP A 264 -13.59 -6.97 -2.59
N VAL A 265 -13.72 -7.94 -1.68
CA VAL A 265 -12.65 -8.91 -1.38
C VAL A 265 -12.21 -9.75 -2.58
N VAL A 266 -13.15 -10.21 -3.42
CA VAL A 266 -12.84 -11.01 -4.62
C VAL A 266 -12.09 -10.17 -5.66
N ARG A 267 -12.49 -8.91 -5.84
CA ARG A 267 -11.76 -7.97 -6.70
C ARG A 267 -10.36 -7.69 -6.16
N TYR A 268 -10.23 -7.51 -4.84
CA TYR A 268 -8.94 -7.28 -4.22
C TYR A 268 -8.02 -8.51 -4.31
N LEU A 269 -8.54 -9.73 -4.17
CA LEU A 269 -7.78 -10.95 -4.44
C LEU A 269 -7.28 -10.95 -5.89
N ARG A 270 -8.13 -10.70 -6.89
CA ARG A 270 -7.70 -10.61 -8.30
C ARG A 270 -6.60 -9.58 -8.51
N TRP A 271 -6.67 -8.45 -7.83
CA TRP A 271 -5.77 -7.33 -8.05
C TRP A 271 -4.44 -7.46 -7.31
N PHE A 272 -4.48 -7.84 -6.04
CA PHE A 272 -3.35 -7.75 -5.14
C PHE A 272 -2.59 -9.08 -4.93
N SER A 273 -3.20 -10.24 -5.21
CA SER A 273 -2.55 -11.54 -5.00
C SER A 273 -2.10 -12.19 -6.31
N PHE A 274 -1.31 -13.26 -6.21
CA PHE A 274 -0.87 -14.07 -7.35
C PHE A 274 -1.66 -15.38 -7.47
N LEU A 275 -2.82 -15.48 -6.80
CA LEU A 275 -3.69 -16.65 -6.84
C LEU A 275 -4.19 -16.94 -8.26
N GLY A 276 -4.38 -18.23 -8.55
CA GLY A 276 -4.97 -18.71 -9.80
C GLY A 276 -6.47 -18.41 -9.89
N ARG A 277 -7.03 -18.57 -11.10
CA ARG A 277 -8.46 -18.33 -11.35
C ARG A 277 -9.35 -19.25 -10.52
N GLU A 278 -9.05 -20.55 -10.55
CA GLU A 278 -9.79 -21.59 -9.83
C GLU A 278 -9.90 -21.29 -8.33
N GLU A 279 -8.78 -20.91 -7.71
CA GLU A 279 -8.75 -20.59 -6.28
C GLU A 279 -9.52 -19.30 -5.94
N ILE A 280 -9.51 -18.30 -6.84
CA ILE A 280 -10.32 -17.09 -6.67
C ILE A 280 -11.81 -17.41 -6.82
N ASP A 281 -12.19 -18.26 -7.79
CA ASP A 281 -13.56 -18.68 -8.02
C ASP A 281 -14.10 -19.48 -6.81
N GLU A 282 -13.29 -20.35 -6.21
CA GLU A 282 -13.63 -21.04 -4.96
C GLU A 282 -13.85 -20.08 -3.78
N LEU A 283 -12.99 -19.07 -3.63
CA LEU A 283 -13.13 -18.05 -2.60
C LEU A 283 -14.36 -17.17 -2.82
N GLU A 284 -14.71 -16.87 -4.07
CA GLU A 284 -15.94 -16.16 -4.43
C GLU A 284 -17.19 -16.97 -4.04
N GLU A 285 -17.21 -18.28 -4.33
CA GLU A 285 -18.27 -19.18 -3.90
C GLU A 285 -18.42 -19.20 -2.38
N LEU A 286 -17.31 -19.34 -1.65
CA LEU A 286 -17.31 -19.34 -0.19
C LEU A 286 -17.80 -18.02 0.40
N THR A 287 -17.45 -16.88 -0.20
CA THR A 287 -17.97 -15.58 0.23
C THR A 287 -19.48 -15.48 0.03
N ARG A 288 -20.01 -16.08 -1.05
CA ARG A 288 -21.45 -16.09 -1.33
C ARG A 288 -22.23 -17.04 -0.40
N GLU A 289 -21.75 -18.27 -0.23
CA GLU A 289 -22.47 -19.30 0.53
C GLU A 289 -22.22 -19.20 2.05
N LYS A 290 -21.01 -18.80 2.45
CA LYS A 290 -20.54 -18.85 3.84
C LYS A 290 -19.79 -17.56 4.24
N PRO A 291 -20.40 -16.36 4.11
CA PRO A 291 -19.74 -15.08 4.40
C PRO A 291 -19.20 -14.98 5.84
N HIS A 292 -19.88 -15.62 6.81
CA HIS A 292 -19.46 -15.66 8.22
C HIS A 292 -18.09 -16.32 8.44
N MET A 293 -17.60 -17.14 7.51
CA MET A 293 -16.27 -17.76 7.60
C MET A 293 -15.14 -16.78 7.28
N ARG A 294 -15.45 -15.71 6.51
CA ARG A 294 -14.51 -14.70 6.02
C ARG A 294 -13.28 -15.30 5.34
N ALA A 295 -13.48 -16.37 4.56
CA ALA A 295 -12.38 -17.14 3.96
C ALA A 295 -11.55 -16.28 2.98
N ALA A 296 -12.23 -15.55 2.09
CA ALA A 296 -11.58 -14.65 1.14
C ALA A 296 -10.80 -13.53 1.84
N GLN A 297 -11.35 -12.93 2.91
CA GLN A 297 -10.66 -11.85 3.64
C GLN A 297 -9.42 -12.35 4.39
N LYS A 298 -9.52 -13.52 5.02
CA LYS A 298 -8.37 -14.15 5.67
C LYS A 298 -7.27 -14.43 4.65
N ARG A 299 -7.62 -14.99 3.50
CA ARG A 299 -6.64 -15.25 2.44
C ARG A 299 -6.03 -13.95 1.90
N LEU A 300 -6.84 -12.92 1.67
CA LEU A 300 -6.32 -11.61 1.24
C LEU A 300 -5.35 -11.03 2.28
N ALA A 301 -5.71 -11.07 3.56
CA ALA A 301 -4.86 -10.57 4.64
C ALA A 301 -3.54 -11.35 4.74
N GLU A 302 -3.58 -12.67 4.60
CA GLU A 302 -2.40 -13.54 4.58
C GLU A 302 -1.47 -13.25 3.40
N GLU A 303 -2.00 -13.21 2.17
CA GLU A 303 -1.23 -12.90 0.96
C GLU A 303 -0.55 -11.54 1.08
N MET A 304 -1.29 -10.52 1.52
CA MET A 304 -0.78 -9.16 1.62
C MET A 304 0.22 -8.97 2.76
N THR A 305 0.03 -9.65 3.88
CA THR A 305 0.97 -9.57 5.01
C THR A 305 2.24 -10.35 4.70
N THR A 306 2.11 -11.51 4.07
CA THR A 306 3.26 -12.34 3.66
C THR A 306 4.11 -11.61 2.63
N LEU A 307 3.48 -10.99 1.63
CA LEU A 307 4.17 -10.24 0.60
C LEU A 307 5.00 -9.07 1.18
N VAL A 308 4.44 -8.33 2.14
CA VAL A 308 5.06 -7.08 2.63
C VAL A 308 5.97 -7.32 3.83
N HIS A 309 5.55 -8.16 4.78
CA HIS A 309 6.21 -8.37 6.07
C HIS A 309 6.79 -9.78 6.24
N GLY A 310 6.55 -10.69 5.30
CA GLY A 310 7.06 -12.05 5.32
C GLY A 310 6.17 -13.04 6.07
N VAL A 311 6.51 -14.32 5.93
CA VAL A 311 5.76 -15.45 6.52
C VAL A 311 5.75 -15.37 8.04
N ALA A 312 6.92 -15.16 8.67
CA ALA A 312 7.03 -15.12 10.13
C ALA A 312 6.17 -14.02 10.78
N ALA A 313 6.12 -12.82 10.17
CA ALA A 313 5.24 -11.75 10.66
C ALA A 313 3.76 -12.11 10.49
N THR A 314 3.41 -12.79 9.38
CA THR A 314 2.04 -13.23 9.12
C THR A 314 1.59 -14.28 10.13
N GLU A 315 2.43 -15.27 10.42
CA GLU A 315 2.17 -16.29 11.45
C GLU A 315 2.01 -15.66 12.84
N SER A 316 2.90 -14.73 13.21
CA SER A 316 2.81 -14.01 14.49
C SER A 316 1.49 -13.23 14.62
N VAL A 317 1.11 -12.49 13.57
CA VAL A 317 -0.14 -11.71 13.56
C VAL A 317 -1.37 -12.61 13.59
N GLN A 318 -1.35 -13.74 12.89
CA GLN A 318 -2.44 -14.73 12.95
C GLN A 318 -2.56 -15.33 14.35
N ALA A 319 -1.44 -15.67 15.00
CA ALA A 319 -1.43 -16.16 16.38
C ALA A 319 -1.98 -15.10 17.34
N ALA A 320 -1.54 -13.84 17.22
CA ALA A 320 -2.02 -12.73 18.04
C ALA A 320 -3.53 -12.51 17.89
N ALA A 321 -4.02 -12.48 16.65
CA ALA A 321 -5.44 -12.32 16.36
C ALA A 321 -6.30 -13.47 16.94
N GLN A 322 -5.76 -14.69 17.08
CA GLN A 322 -6.47 -15.78 17.74
C GLN A 322 -6.40 -15.67 19.28
N ALA A 323 -5.21 -15.38 19.81
CA ALA A 323 -4.96 -15.31 21.24
C ALA A 323 -5.75 -14.17 21.91
N LEU A 324 -5.88 -13.00 21.28
CA LEU A 324 -6.67 -11.87 21.79
C LEU A 324 -8.16 -12.19 22.01
N PHE A 325 -8.69 -13.17 21.28
CA PHE A 325 -10.08 -13.64 21.44
C PHE A 325 -10.19 -14.94 22.24
N GLY A 326 -9.16 -15.29 23.02
CA GLY A 326 -9.17 -16.46 23.90
C GLY A 326 -8.92 -17.80 23.18
N ARG A 327 -8.38 -17.77 21.95
CA ARG A 327 -8.01 -18.96 21.19
C ARG A 327 -6.48 -19.00 21.02
N GLY A 328 -5.78 -19.47 22.04
CA GLY A 328 -4.31 -19.54 22.05
C GLY A 328 -3.70 -18.88 23.28
N GLU A 329 -2.38 -19.02 23.41
CA GLU A 329 -1.60 -18.49 24.52
C GLU A 329 -1.06 -17.09 24.19
N LEU A 330 -1.24 -16.14 25.10
CA LEU A 330 -0.74 -14.77 24.95
C LEU A 330 0.76 -14.65 25.28
N THR A 331 1.27 -15.53 26.14
CA THR A 331 2.67 -15.58 26.58
C THR A 331 3.65 -15.93 25.46
N GLY A 332 3.18 -16.58 24.39
CA GLY A 332 3.99 -16.92 23.21
C GLY A 332 4.13 -15.79 22.19
N LEU A 333 3.43 -14.67 22.36
CA LEU A 333 3.50 -13.52 21.46
C LEU A 333 4.70 -12.65 21.80
N ASP A 334 5.42 -12.16 20.77
CA ASP A 334 6.45 -11.14 20.98
C ASP A 334 5.83 -9.81 21.43
N GLU A 335 6.61 -9.00 22.17
CA GLU A 335 6.15 -7.74 22.75
C GLU A 335 5.64 -6.75 21.70
N ALA A 336 6.32 -6.66 20.56
CA ALA A 336 5.97 -5.70 19.51
C ALA A 336 4.62 -6.05 18.88
N THR A 337 4.37 -7.32 18.59
CA THR A 337 3.08 -7.78 18.07
C THR A 337 1.96 -7.60 19.09
N LEU A 338 2.21 -7.93 20.37
CA LEU A 338 1.22 -7.72 21.43
C LEU A 338 0.87 -6.24 21.58
N ALA A 339 1.87 -5.37 21.73
CA ALA A 339 1.69 -3.94 21.90
C ALA A 339 0.91 -3.34 20.72
N ALA A 340 1.33 -3.62 19.48
CA ALA A 340 0.65 -3.15 18.27
C ALA A 340 -0.83 -3.60 18.23
N SER A 341 -1.11 -4.85 18.61
CA SER A 341 -2.45 -5.40 18.61
C SER A 341 -3.38 -4.78 19.66
N LEU A 342 -2.82 -4.42 20.83
CA LEU A 342 -3.54 -3.78 21.92
C LEU A 342 -3.76 -2.29 21.65
N GLU A 343 -2.76 -1.60 21.12
CA GLU A 343 -2.85 -0.19 20.70
C GLU A 343 -3.89 -0.01 19.59
N ASP A 344 -3.91 -0.90 18.59
CA ASP A 344 -4.93 -0.91 17.52
C ASP A 344 -6.35 -1.11 18.08
N ALA A 345 -6.48 -1.86 19.17
CA ALA A 345 -7.73 -2.05 19.91
C ALA A 345 -8.08 -0.89 20.86
N GLY A 346 -7.27 0.18 20.91
CA GLY A 346 -7.51 1.35 21.76
C GLY A 346 -7.08 1.14 23.21
N ALA A 347 -5.91 0.52 23.43
CA ALA A 347 -5.36 0.31 24.77
C ALA A 347 -5.26 1.61 25.57
N VAL A 348 -5.47 1.49 26.88
CA VAL A 348 -5.37 2.60 27.83
C VAL A 348 -4.13 2.46 28.70
N GLU A 349 -3.54 3.58 29.07
CA GLU A 349 -2.37 3.63 29.95
C GLU A 349 -2.81 3.95 31.39
N ILE A 350 -2.23 3.24 32.36
CA ILE A 350 -2.47 3.41 33.80
C ILE A 350 -1.12 3.51 34.50
N ALA A 351 -0.95 4.52 35.35
CA ALA A 351 0.31 4.77 36.02
C ALA A 351 0.65 3.69 37.06
N HIS A 352 1.92 3.34 37.16
CA HIS A 352 2.42 2.35 38.10
C HIS A 352 2.20 2.83 39.54
N GLY A 353 1.49 2.01 40.33
CA GLY A 353 1.18 2.32 41.74
C GLY A 353 -0.20 2.93 41.95
N GLU A 354 -0.96 3.21 40.89
CA GLU A 354 -2.41 3.38 41.01
C GLU A 354 -3.06 2.01 41.22
N PRO A 355 -3.72 1.75 42.37
CA PRO A 355 -4.49 0.52 42.53
C PRO A 355 -5.73 0.60 41.63
N ALA A 356 -5.71 -0.14 40.52
CA ALA A 356 -6.87 -0.36 39.68
C ALA A 356 -7.33 -1.81 39.83
N THR A 357 -8.47 -2.02 40.51
CA THR A 357 -9.11 -3.33 40.55
C THR A 357 -9.54 -3.74 39.13
N ILE A 358 -9.81 -5.03 38.90
CA ILE A 358 -10.41 -5.49 37.63
C ILE A 358 -11.66 -4.68 37.25
N VAL A 359 -12.43 -4.22 38.24
CA VAL A 359 -13.60 -3.36 38.03
C VAL A 359 -13.20 -2.00 37.45
N ASP A 360 -12.14 -1.39 37.96
CA ASP A 360 -11.62 -0.11 37.46
C ASP A 360 -11.02 -0.27 36.06
N LEU A 361 -10.26 -1.35 35.84
CA LEU A 361 -9.63 -1.68 34.57
C LEU A 361 -10.68 -1.86 33.45
N LEU A 362 -11.74 -2.62 33.70
CA LEU A 362 -12.83 -2.85 32.72
C LEU A 362 -13.59 -1.56 32.36
N VAL A 363 -13.67 -0.59 33.28
CA VAL A 363 -14.31 0.70 33.02
C VAL A 363 -13.35 1.63 32.28
N ALA A 364 -12.11 1.72 32.73
CA ALA A 364 -11.07 2.54 32.11
C ALA A 364 -10.85 2.14 30.65
N SER A 365 -10.84 0.84 30.36
CA SER A 365 -10.67 0.30 29.01
C SER A 365 -11.93 0.40 28.13
N GLY A 366 -13.03 0.98 28.63
CA GLY A 366 -14.29 1.09 27.90
C GLY A 366 -15.05 -0.22 27.68
N LEU A 367 -14.63 -1.34 28.29
CA LEU A 367 -15.33 -2.62 28.17
C LEU A 367 -16.66 -2.63 28.94
N CYS A 368 -16.80 -1.78 29.96
CA CYS A 368 -17.99 -1.62 30.78
C CYS A 368 -18.30 -0.15 31.02
N ASP A 369 -19.55 0.26 30.81
CA ASP A 369 -20.00 1.66 30.97
C ASP A 369 -19.99 2.15 32.44
N SER A 370 -19.92 1.22 33.41
CA SER A 370 -19.92 1.56 34.84
C SER A 370 -19.34 0.44 35.70
N LYS A 371 -18.91 0.78 36.91
CA LYS A 371 -18.43 -0.20 37.92
C LYS A 371 -19.49 -1.26 38.26
N GLY A 372 -20.78 -0.89 38.26
CA GLY A 372 -21.89 -1.83 38.48
C GLY A 372 -22.02 -2.86 37.36
N ALA A 373 -21.87 -2.43 36.10
CA ALA A 373 -21.85 -3.33 34.95
C ALA A 373 -20.62 -4.26 34.99
N ALA A 374 -19.45 -3.75 35.36
CA ALA A 374 -18.24 -4.55 35.51
C ALA A 374 -18.39 -5.65 36.58
N ARG A 375 -18.89 -5.31 37.78
CA ARG A 375 -19.15 -6.31 38.84
C ARG A 375 -20.13 -7.40 38.40
N ARG A 376 -21.17 -7.02 37.66
CA ARG A 376 -22.12 -7.99 37.09
C ARG A 376 -21.43 -8.92 36.09
N ALA A 377 -20.64 -8.38 35.17
CA ALA A 377 -19.90 -9.16 34.19
C ALA A 377 -18.93 -10.16 34.85
N ILE A 378 -18.29 -9.78 35.96
CA ILE A 378 -17.42 -10.66 36.76
C ILE A 378 -18.26 -11.77 37.42
N GLY A 379 -19.35 -11.42 38.10
CA GLY A 379 -20.23 -12.39 38.78
C GLY A 379 -20.88 -13.41 37.83
N GLU A 380 -21.16 -13.01 36.58
CA GLU A 380 -21.66 -13.88 35.52
C GLU A 380 -20.55 -14.72 34.84
N GLY A 381 -19.28 -14.56 35.25
CA GLY A 381 -18.14 -15.27 34.68
C GLY A 381 -17.74 -14.80 33.27
N GLY A 382 -18.08 -13.54 32.95
CA GLY A 382 -17.83 -12.89 31.67
C GLY A 382 -16.53 -12.08 31.61
N ALA A 383 -15.80 -11.92 32.71
CA ALA A 383 -14.55 -11.15 32.77
C ALA A 383 -13.30 -12.05 32.74
N TYR A 384 -12.31 -11.65 31.95
CA TYR A 384 -11.06 -12.37 31.79
C TYR A 384 -9.88 -11.39 31.77
N VAL A 385 -8.75 -11.82 32.32
CA VAL A 385 -7.44 -11.17 32.22
C VAL A 385 -6.47 -12.20 31.64
N ASN A 386 -5.77 -11.84 30.57
CA ASN A 386 -4.83 -12.71 29.87
C ASN A 386 -5.40 -14.11 29.55
N ASN A 387 -6.66 -14.14 29.10
CA ASN A 387 -7.46 -15.34 28.84
C ASN A 387 -7.84 -16.20 30.05
N GLU A 388 -7.41 -15.84 31.26
CA GLU A 388 -7.85 -16.46 32.50
C GLU A 388 -9.10 -15.80 33.06
N ARG A 389 -10.05 -16.59 33.56
CA ARG A 389 -11.31 -16.05 34.10
C ARG A 389 -11.06 -15.44 35.48
N VAL A 390 -11.49 -14.20 35.68
CA VAL A 390 -11.46 -13.53 36.99
C VAL A 390 -12.85 -13.56 37.61
N SER A 391 -12.95 -14.07 38.84
CA SER A 391 -14.20 -14.15 39.60
C SER A 391 -14.26 -13.20 40.80
N ASP A 392 -13.12 -12.67 41.24
CA ASP A 392 -13.04 -11.74 42.36
C ASP A 392 -13.09 -10.29 41.87
N PRO A 393 -14.12 -9.50 42.22
CA PRO A 393 -14.21 -8.09 41.84
C PRO A 393 -13.12 -7.20 42.45
N GLU A 394 -12.45 -7.66 43.50
CA GLU A 394 -11.35 -6.93 44.16
C GLU A 394 -9.97 -7.39 43.66
N TRP A 395 -9.90 -8.25 42.64
CA TRP A 395 -8.65 -8.67 42.02
C TRP A 395 -7.87 -7.45 41.50
N THR A 396 -6.56 -7.43 41.77
CA THR A 396 -5.62 -6.42 41.29
C THR A 396 -4.45 -7.09 40.56
N PRO A 397 -3.92 -6.47 39.50
CA PRO A 397 -2.80 -7.04 38.75
C PRO A 397 -1.52 -7.05 39.59
N THR A 398 -0.78 -8.15 39.50
CA THR A 398 0.56 -8.33 40.09
C THR A 398 1.62 -8.42 38.99
N ALA A 399 2.91 -8.30 39.34
CA ALA A 399 3.98 -8.33 38.34
C ALA A 399 3.97 -9.60 37.44
N PRO A 400 3.69 -10.82 37.96
CA PRO A 400 3.53 -12.01 37.11
C PRO A 400 2.36 -11.97 36.12
N ASP A 401 1.33 -11.15 36.38
CA ASP A 401 0.21 -11.00 35.46
C ASP A 401 0.55 -10.10 34.26
N LEU A 402 1.61 -9.31 34.35
CA LEU A 402 1.98 -8.36 33.30
C LEU A 402 2.73 -9.07 32.16
N LEU A 403 2.07 -9.18 31.01
CA LEU A 403 2.70 -9.66 29.78
C LEU A 403 3.80 -8.67 29.37
N HIS A 404 5.01 -9.19 29.14
CA HIS A 404 6.22 -8.38 28.89
C HIS A 404 6.43 -7.28 29.94
N GLY A 405 5.99 -7.52 31.17
CA GLY A 405 6.19 -6.61 32.31
C GLY A 405 5.31 -5.36 32.31
N SER A 406 4.46 -5.14 31.31
CA SER A 406 3.65 -3.91 31.22
C SER A 406 2.21 -4.09 30.70
N TRP A 407 1.87 -5.21 30.06
CA TRP A 407 0.59 -5.35 29.36
C TRP A 407 -0.40 -6.29 30.05
N LEU A 408 -1.68 -5.94 29.99
CA LEU A 408 -2.81 -6.80 30.33
C LEU A 408 -3.80 -6.86 29.17
N VAL A 409 -4.26 -8.06 28.84
CA VAL A 409 -5.35 -8.26 27.88
C VAL A 409 -6.65 -8.50 28.66
N LEU A 410 -7.54 -7.53 28.64
CA LEU A 410 -8.86 -7.64 29.26
C LEU A 410 -9.87 -8.15 28.24
N ARG A 411 -10.78 -9.04 28.65
CA ARG A 411 -11.87 -9.51 27.79
C ARG A 411 -13.21 -9.57 28.52
N ARG A 412 -14.26 -9.09 27.85
CA ARG A 412 -15.67 -9.19 28.27
C ARG A 412 -16.46 -10.08 27.30
N GLY A 413 -16.80 -11.29 27.75
CA GLY A 413 -17.44 -12.30 26.91
C GLY A 413 -16.53 -12.76 25.77
N LYS A 414 -17.07 -13.27 24.67
CA LYS A 414 -16.26 -13.88 23.60
C LYS A 414 -15.73 -12.91 22.53
N LYS A 415 -16.28 -11.69 22.46
CA LYS A 415 -16.08 -10.78 21.31
C LYS A 415 -15.50 -9.42 21.66
N ASN A 416 -15.48 -9.02 22.92
CA ASN A 416 -15.00 -7.69 23.31
C ASN A 416 -13.72 -7.86 24.12
N PHE A 417 -12.63 -7.25 23.67
CA PHE A 417 -11.35 -7.22 24.36
C PHE A 417 -10.81 -5.79 24.36
N ALA A 418 -9.89 -5.50 25.27
CA ALA A 418 -9.18 -4.23 25.35
C ALA A 418 -7.81 -4.45 25.99
N GLY A 419 -6.84 -3.61 25.63
CA GLY A 419 -5.52 -3.59 26.25
C GLY A 419 -5.45 -2.60 27.39
N VAL A 420 -4.65 -2.94 28.41
CA VAL A 420 -4.18 -1.98 29.42
C VAL A 420 -2.67 -2.05 29.49
N ARG A 421 -2.02 -0.89 29.43
CA ARG A 421 -0.59 -0.73 29.69
C ARG A 421 -0.40 -0.14 31.08
N ILE A 422 0.37 -0.83 31.92
CA ILE A 422 0.85 -0.32 33.20
C ILE A 422 2.21 0.34 32.95
N ALA A 423 2.30 1.65 33.18
CA ALA A 423 3.46 2.49 32.81
C ALA A 423 4.13 3.15 34.02
#